data_AF-A0A239MW40-F1
#
_entry.id   AF-A0A239MW40-F1
#
_cell.length_a   1.000
_cell.length_b   1.000
_cell.length_c   1.000
_cell.angle_alpha   90.00
_cell.angle_beta   90.00
_cell.angle_gamma   90.00
#
_symmetry.space_group_name_H-M   'P 1'
#
loop_
_entity.id
_entity.type
_entity.pdbx_description
1 polymer ?
#
loop_
_entity_poly.entity_id
_entity_poly.type
_entity_poly.pdbx_seq_one_letter_code
_entity_poly.pdbx_strand_id
1 'polypeptide(L)'
;MRHGIRRNRRLILRLIESATGPVARPGPLVLLWRWRYEVGLAIGAPGCWLLMDRQLGRTAAITTIAAVLLVAVLWPPARAELAARMWCVITPHRIREGMAQALIVTARGKLPIVLHTRPEVFGERLLIWCRAGTSPADLIDARDLLAAACWLAGDVRITRHPDRASLAIVDVIRYPDRADRPDRADEKRRSAVGGKET
;
A
#
# COMPACT_ATOMS: atom_id res chain seq x y z
N MET A 1 -29.50 29.36 29.91
CA MET A 1 -28.61 28.80 28.85
C MET A 1 -28.79 27.28 28.67
N ARG A 2 -29.99 26.78 28.30
CA ARG A 2 -30.24 25.33 28.10
C ARG A 2 -31.16 24.99 26.91
N HIS A 3 -31.20 25.84 25.88
CA HIS A 3 -32.13 25.65 24.74
C HIS A 3 -31.48 25.53 23.34
N GLY A 4 -30.14 25.58 23.22
CA GLY A 4 -29.46 25.52 21.91
C GLY A 4 -29.15 24.11 21.36
N ILE A 5 -29.15 23.06 22.18
CA ILE A 5 -28.57 21.75 21.80
C ILE A 5 -29.54 20.86 21.00
N ARG A 6 -30.87 21.05 21.13
CA ARG A 6 -31.87 20.15 20.53
C ARG A 6 -32.00 20.26 19.00
N ARG A 7 -31.58 21.37 18.38
CA ARG A 7 -31.68 21.57 16.91
C ARG A 7 -30.58 20.85 16.13
N ASN A 8 -29.50 20.43 16.80
CA ASN A 8 -28.31 19.86 16.17
C ASN A 8 -28.34 18.34 16.01
N ARG A 9 -29.33 17.64 16.56
CA ARG A 9 -29.37 16.16 16.49
C ARG A 9 -29.42 15.65 15.05
N ARG A 10 -30.13 16.33 14.15
CA ARG A 10 -30.18 15.99 12.72
C ARG A 10 -28.86 16.28 11.99
N LEU A 11 -28.12 17.30 12.42
CA LEU A 11 -26.80 17.61 11.87
C LEU A 11 -25.75 16.62 12.34
N ILE A 12 -25.77 16.26 13.63
CA ILE A 12 -24.88 15.23 14.20
C ILE A 12 -25.18 13.87 13.58
N LEU A 13 -26.46 13.49 13.43
CA LEU A 13 -26.84 12.25 12.75
C LEU A 13 -26.44 12.27 11.27
N ARG A 14 -26.62 13.37 10.54
CA ARG A 14 -26.11 13.50 9.17
C ARG A 14 -24.60 13.45 9.08
N LEU A 15 -23.88 14.00 10.07
CA LEU A 15 -22.43 13.94 10.14
C LEU A 15 -21.96 12.50 10.36
N ILE A 16 -22.58 11.80 11.31
CA ILE A 16 -22.33 10.38 11.59
C ILE A 16 -22.66 9.54 10.36
N GLU A 17 -23.82 9.73 9.75
CA GLU A 17 -24.30 8.99 8.57
C GLU A 17 -23.48 9.29 7.31
N SER A 18 -22.93 10.50 7.18
CA SER A 18 -21.94 10.84 6.15
C SER A 18 -20.55 10.27 6.43
N ALA A 19 -20.20 10.09 7.72
CA ALA A 19 -18.94 9.50 8.15
C ALA A 19 -18.98 7.96 8.13
N THR A 20 -20.15 7.35 8.31
CA THR A 20 -20.40 5.90 8.17
C THR A 20 -20.92 5.51 6.79
N GLY A 21 -21.11 6.49 5.90
CA GLY A 21 -21.48 6.25 4.50
C GLY A 21 -20.47 5.32 3.82
N PRO A 22 -20.91 4.33 3.03
CA PRO A 22 -20.03 3.36 2.42
C PRO A 22 -18.94 4.05 1.60
N VAL A 23 -17.69 3.73 1.92
CA VAL A 23 -16.49 4.22 1.21
C VAL A 23 -16.71 4.03 -0.30
N ALA A 24 -16.63 5.14 -1.04
CA ALA A 24 -16.88 5.16 -2.48
C ALA A 24 -16.08 4.06 -3.19
N ARG A 25 -16.78 3.22 -3.95
CA ARG A 25 -16.16 2.08 -4.65
C ARG A 25 -15.09 2.61 -5.62
N PRO A 26 -13.85 2.11 -5.55
CA PRO A 26 -12.80 2.53 -6.46
C PRO A 26 -13.21 2.22 -7.91
N GLY A 27 -13.01 3.19 -8.81
CA GLY A 27 -13.36 3.03 -10.23
C GLY A 27 -12.60 1.86 -10.88
N PRO A 28 -13.14 1.28 -11.97
CA PRO A 28 -12.58 0.10 -12.62
C PRO A 28 -11.15 0.30 -13.12
N LEU A 29 -10.76 1.54 -13.43
CA LEU A 29 -9.39 1.88 -13.82
C LEU A 29 -8.38 1.71 -12.67
N VAL A 30 -8.79 2.04 -11.44
CA VAL A 30 -7.98 1.84 -10.22
C VAL A 30 -7.92 0.37 -9.87
N LEU A 31 -9.01 -0.37 -10.12
CA LEU A 31 -9.04 -1.82 -9.98
C LEU A 31 -8.12 -2.51 -10.99
N LEU A 32 -8.12 -2.06 -12.25
CA LEU A 32 -7.26 -2.58 -13.33
C LEU A 32 -5.78 -2.24 -13.09
N TRP A 33 -5.49 -1.03 -12.59
CA TRP A 33 -4.13 -0.63 -12.18
C TRP A 33 -3.63 -1.47 -11.00
N ARG A 34 -4.52 -1.79 -10.07
CA ARG A 34 -4.29 -2.68 -8.92
C ARG A 34 -4.11 -4.14 -9.34
N TRP A 35 -4.77 -4.57 -10.42
CA TRP A 35 -4.72 -5.93 -10.96
C TRP A 35 -3.65 -6.15 -12.03
N ARG A 36 -2.77 -5.18 -12.36
CA ARG A 36 -1.83 -5.34 -13.49
C ARG A 36 -0.94 -6.57 -13.41
N TYR A 37 -0.55 -7.00 -12.21
CA TYR A 37 0.26 -8.21 -12.02
C TYR A 37 -0.56 -9.49 -12.09
N GLU A 38 -1.78 -9.49 -11.55
CA GLU A 38 -2.72 -10.62 -11.65
C GLU A 38 -3.26 -10.78 -13.08
N VAL A 39 -3.54 -9.68 -13.78
CA VAL A 39 -3.93 -9.65 -15.20
C VAL A 39 -2.75 -10.01 -16.09
N GLY A 40 -1.55 -9.52 -15.78
CA GLY A 40 -0.32 -9.90 -16.48
C GLY A 40 -0.06 -11.40 -16.35
N LEU A 41 -0.27 -11.98 -15.17
CA LEU A 41 -0.16 -13.42 -14.96
C LEU A 41 -1.32 -14.20 -15.59
N ALA A 42 -2.55 -13.73 -15.43
CA ALA A 42 -3.76 -14.38 -15.96
C ALA A 42 -3.82 -14.34 -17.50
N ILE A 43 -3.19 -13.37 -18.16
CA ILE A 43 -3.05 -13.31 -19.62
C ILE A 43 -1.75 -13.99 -20.07
N GLY A 44 -0.65 -13.75 -19.35
CA GLY A 44 0.68 -14.26 -19.70
C GLY A 44 0.81 -15.77 -19.54
N ALA A 45 0.23 -16.36 -18.49
CA ALA A 45 0.28 -17.80 -18.25
C ALA A 45 -0.43 -18.62 -19.36
N PRO A 46 -1.68 -18.32 -19.76
CA PRO A 46 -2.30 -19.01 -20.89
C PRO A 46 -1.62 -18.68 -22.22
N GLY A 47 -1.09 -17.46 -22.40
CA GLY A 47 -0.29 -17.11 -23.58
C GLY A 47 0.96 -17.97 -23.73
N CYS A 48 1.76 -18.11 -22.67
CA CYS A 48 2.92 -19.00 -22.63
C CYS A 48 2.53 -20.46 -22.80
N TRP A 49 1.44 -20.91 -22.15
CA TRP A 49 0.93 -22.27 -22.28
C TRP A 49 0.58 -22.61 -23.74
N LEU A 50 -0.17 -21.74 -24.41
CA LEU A 50 -0.56 -21.93 -25.82
C LEU A 50 0.64 -21.95 -26.77
N LEU A 51 1.64 -21.11 -26.50
CA LEU A 51 2.89 -21.09 -27.28
C LEU A 51 3.72 -22.36 -27.06
N MET A 52 3.81 -22.86 -25.82
CA MET A 52 4.53 -24.09 -25.49
C MET A 52 3.82 -25.35 -25.97
N ASP A 53 2.48 -25.42 -25.87
CA ASP A 53 1.70 -26.55 -26.36
C ASP A 53 1.86 -26.73 -27.88
N ARG A 54 1.89 -25.62 -28.63
CA ARG A 54 2.10 -25.66 -30.08
C ARG A 54 3.49 -26.07 -30.52
N GLN A 55 4.52 -25.78 -29.71
CA GLN A 55 5.91 -26.02 -30.10
C GLN A 55 6.50 -27.33 -29.55
N LEU A 56 6.09 -27.76 -28.34
CA LEU A 56 6.69 -28.89 -27.62
C LEU A 56 5.70 -30.03 -27.31
N GLY A 57 4.39 -29.79 -27.44
CA GLY A 57 3.33 -30.73 -27.03
C GLY A 57 3.02 -30.71 -25.53
N ARG A 58 1.79 -31.08 -25.17
CA ARG A 58 1.22 -30.95 -23.80
C ARG A 58 2.12 -31.49 -22.69
N THR A 59 2.70 -32.67 -22.86
CA THR A 59 3.51 -33.33 -21.82
C THR A 59 4.76 -32.53 -21.51
N ALA A 60 5.46 -32.05 -22.53
CA ALA A 60 6.63 -31.21 -22.38
C ALA A 60 6.29 -29.81 -21.83
N ALA A 61 5.13 -29.25 -22.17
CA ALA A 61 4.65 -28.00 -21.58
C ALA A 61 4.39 -28.15 -20.07
N ILE A 62 3.71 -29.22 -19.65
CA ILE A 62 3.44 -29.53 -18.24
C ILE A 62 4.74 -29.72 -17.46
N THR A 63 5.66 -30.54 -17.95
CA THR A 63 6.92 -30.82 -17.26
C THR A 63 7.80 -29.58 -17.15
N THR A 64 7.85 -28.75 -18.20
CA THR A 64 8.61 -27.49 -18.18
C THR A 64 8.04 -26.51 -17.15
N ILE A 65 6.71 -26.35 -17.09
CA ILE A 65 6.08 -25.46 -16.10
C ILE A 65 6.29 -26.00 -14.69
N ALA A 66 6.10 -27.31 -14.48
CA ALA A 66 6.36 -27.94 -13.20
C ALA A 66 7.82 -27.74 -12.76
N ALA A 67 8.79 -27.90 -13.67
CA ALA A 67 10.21 -27.67 -13.40
C ALA A 67 10.51 -26.21 -13.07
N VAL A 68 9.94 -25.25 -13.81
CA VAL A 68 10.12 -23.81 -13.52
C VAL A 68 9.51 -23.43 -12.17
N LEU A 69 8.32 -23.92 -11.85
CA LEU A 69 7.70 -23.71 -10.54
C LEU A 69 8.52 -24.35 -9.43
N LEU A 70 9.04 -25.55 -9.63
CA LEU A 70 9.90 -26.23 -8.67
C LEU A 70 11.18 -25.44 -8.42
N VAL A 71 11.85 -24.94 -9.47
CA VAL A 71 13.03 -24.07 -9.36
C VAL A 71 12.68 -22.76 -8.64
N ALA A 72 11.56 -22.12 -8.99
CA ALA A 72 11.12 -20.89 -8.33
C ALA A 72 10.81 -21.09 -6.84
N VAL A 73 10.22 -22.24 -6.48
CA VAL A 73 9.98 -22.62 -5.09
C VAL A 73 11.29 -22.92 -4.37
N LEU A 74 12.20 -23.68 -4.98
CA LEU A 74 13.47 -24.09 -4.37
C LEU A 74 14.47 -22.94 -4.24
N TRP A 75 14.37 -21.88 -5.06
CA TRP A 75 15.30 -20.75 -5.09
C TRP A 75 14.95 -19.68 -4.02
N PRO A 76 15.68 -19.61 -2.89
CA PRO A 76 15.31 -18.77 -1.74
C PRO A 76 15.22 -17.26 -2.01
N PRO A 77 16.05 -16.63 -2.88
CA PRO A 77 15.88 -15.22 -3.15
C PRO A 77 14.72 -14.93 -4.12
N ALA A 78 14.30 -15.89 -4.95
CA ALA A 78 13.16 -15.71 -5.85
C ALA A 78 11.85 -15.63 -5.07
N ARG A 79 11.67 -16.49 -4.06
CA ARG A 79 10.54 -16.40 -3.12
C ARG A 79 10.53 -15.10 -2.31
N ALA A 80 11.71 -14.57 -1.94
CA ALA A 80 11.82 -13.34 -1.18
C ALA A 80 11.39 -12.12 -2.01
N GLU A 81 11.84 -12.04 -3.26
CA GLU A 81 11.42 -11.00 -4.21
C GLU A 81 9.92 -11.09 -4.53
N LEU A 82 9.41 -12.30 -4.76
CA LEU A 82 7.98 -12.51 -5.00
C LEU A 82 7.15 -12.11 -3.78
N ALA A 83 7.58 -12.50 -2.57
CA ALA A 83 6.93 -12.10 -1.33
C ALA A 83 6.94 -10.57 -1.17
N ALA A 84 8.07 -9.90 -1.39
CA ALA A 84 8.18 -8.44 -1.31
C ALA A 84 7.21 -7.74 -2.29
N ARG A 85 7.08 -8.26 -3.51
CA ARG A 85 6.11 -7.77 -4.50
C ARG A 85 4.67 -8.04 -4.09
N MET A 86 4.38 -9.21 -3.54
CA MET A 86 3.06 -9.55 -3.01
C MET A 86 2.65 -8.62 -1.86
N TRP A 87 3.58 -8.31 -0.95
CA TRP A 87 3.32 -7.35 0.12
C TRP A 87 3.03 -5.95 -0.40
N CYS A 88 3.68 -5.52 -1.49
CA CYS A 88 3.36 -4.24 -2.12
C CYS A 88 1.91 -4.14 -2.62
N VAL A 89 1.24 -5.27 -2.87
CA VAL A 89 -0.19 -5.30 -3.23
C VAL A 89 -1.07 -5.37 -1.98
N ILE A 90 -0.69 -6.19 -1.00
CA ILE A 90 -1.50 -6.42 0.21
C ILE A 90 -1.48 -5.21 1.15
N THR A 91 -0.31 -4.63 1.40
CA THR A 91 -0.10 -3.55 2.38
C THR A 91 -0.97 -2.32 2.09
N PRO A 92 -1.08 -1.82 0.85
CA PRO A 92 -1.98 -0.70 0.54
C PRO A 92 -3.45 -0.96 0.84
N HIS A 93 -3.92 -2.21 0.72
CA HIS A 93 -5.30 -2.56 1.05
C HIS A 93 -5.54 -2.52 2.54
N ARG A 94 -4.62 -3.08 3.32
CA ARG A 94 -4.71 -3.09 4.78
C ARG A 94 -4.54 -1.70 5.37
N ILE A 95 -3.61 -0.91 4.85
CA ILE A 95 -3.48 0.50 5.22
C ILE A 95 -4.77 1.28 4.89
N ARG A 96 -5.45 0.99 3.78
CA ARG A 96 -6.74 1.63 3.46
C ARG A 96 -7.84 1.25 4.44
N GLU A 97 -7.94 -0.03 4.80
CA GLU A 97 -8.88 -0.50 5.82
C GLU A 97 -8.56 0.11 7.18
N GLY A 98 -7.29 0.16 7.56
CA GLY A 98 -6.81 0.80 8.79
C GLY A 98 -7.13 2.30 8.82
N MET A 99 -6.92 3.02 7.71
CA MET A 99 -7.32 4.43 7.59
C MET A 99 -8.84 4.62 7.70
N ALA A 100 -9.64 3.69 7.15
CA ALA A 100 -11.09 3.72 7.30
C ALA A 100 -11.51 3.51 8.76
N GLN A 101 -10.89 2.55 9.44
CA GLN A 101 -11.14 2.25 10.86
C GLN A 101 -10.66 3.37 11.79
N ALA A 102 -9.54 4.01 11.46
CA ALA A 102 -9.02 5.20 12.15
C ALA A 102 -9.84 6.46 11.89
N LEU A 103 -10.88 6.39 11.04
CA LEU A 103 -11.70 7.53 10.61
C LEU A 103 -10.86 8.68 10.03
N ILE A 104 -9.73 8.37 9.37
CA ILE A 104 -8.90 9.35 8.65
C ILE A 104 -9.56 9.58 7.30
N VAL A 105 -10.65 10.33 7.34
CA VAL A 105 -11.45 10.67 6.17
C VAL A 105 -11.64 12.17 6.11
N THR A 106 -11.66 12.70 4.90
CA THR A 106 -12.09 14.09 4.67
C THR A 106 -13.55 14.26 5.08
N ALA A 107 -14.01 15.50 5.28
CA ALA A 107 -15.41 15.82 5.55
C ALA A 107 -16.42 15.31 4.49
N ARG A 108 -15.94 14.88 3.31
CA ARG A 108 -16.75 14.25 2.25
C ARG A 108 -16.62 12.73 2.21
N GLY A 109 -16.07 12.09 3.25
CA GLY A 109 -15.90 10.64 3.35
C GLY A 109 -14.81 10.05 2.45
N LYS A 110 -13.92 10.88 1.88
CA LYS A 110 -12.82 10.39 1.02
C LYS A 110 -11.58 10.10 1.86
N LEU A 111 -11.01 8.91 1.66
CA LEU A 111 -9.75 8.50 2.29
C LEU A 111 -8.52 9.10 1.57
N PRO A 112 -7.39 9.25 2.28
CA PRO A 112 -6.10 9.49 1.66
C PRO A 112 -5.77 8.45 0.58
N ILE A 113 -5.07 8.90 -0.46
CA ILE A 113 -4.76 8.06 -1.62
C ILE A 113 -3.35 7.51 -1.46
N VAL A 114 -3.21 6.19 -1.47
CA VAL A 114 -1.90 5.54 -1.63
C VAL A 114 -1.45 5.75 -3.07
N LEU A 115 -0.46 6.61 -3.29
CA LEU A 115 0.08 6.94 -4.61
C LEU A 115 1.01 5.85 -5.11
N HIS A 116 1.86 5.35 -4.23
CA HIS A 116 2.92 4.43 -4.61
C HIS A 116 3.35 3.54 -3.45
N THR A 117 3.76 2.32 -3.79
CA THR A 117 4.28 1.35 -2.84
C THR A 117 5.51 0.72 -3.46
N ARG A 118 6.63 0.75 -2.74
CA ARG A 118 7.88 0.11 -3.14
C ARG A 118 8.31 -0.90 -2.10
N PRO A 119 8.87 -2.05 -2.53
CA PRO A 119 9.54 -2.95 -1.61
C PRO A 119 10.84 -2.29 -1.15
N GLU A 120 11.17 -2.45 0.13
CA GLU A 120 12.39 -1.92 0.72
C GLU A 120 13.04 -3.00 1.59
N VAL A 121 14.33 -2.86 1.92
CA VAL A 121 15.07 -3.89 2.68
C VAL A 121 14.45 -4.25 4.03
N PHE A 122 13.71 -3.32 4.64
CA PHE A 122 13.02 -3.49 5.92
C PHE A 122 11.55 -3.93 5.79
N GLY A 123 10.97 -3.94 4.58
CA GLY A 123 9.55 -4.22 4.35
C GLY A 123 9.02 -3.45 3.14
N GLU A 124 8.12 -2.49 3.37
CA GLU A 124 7.54 -1.67 2.31
C GLU A 124 7.52 -0.18 2.64
N ARG A 125 7.75 0.66 1.64
CA ARG A 125 7.59 2.11 1.73
C ARG A 125 6.41 2.56 0.89
N LEU A 126 5.47 3.26 1.52
CA LEU A 126 4.25 3.77 0.90
C LEU A 126 4.29 5.30 0.87
N LEU A 127 3.94 5.86 -0.29
CA LEU A 127 3.70 7.29 -0.44
C LEU A 127 2.19 7.54 -0.41
N ILE A 128 1.74 8.30 0.58
CA ILE A 128 0.33 8.62 0.81
C ILE A 128 0.10 10.09 0.52
N TRP A 129 -0.94 10.37 -0.25
CA TRP A 129 -1.44 11.71 -0.48
C TRP A 129 -2.62 12.01 0.44
N CYS A 130 -2.37 12.86 1.42
CA CYS A 130 -3.37 13.47 2.27
C CYS A 130 -4.15 14.50 1.45
N ARG A 131 -5.45 14.23 1.25
CA ARG A 131 -6.37 15.13 0.55
C ARG A 131 -6.71 16.30 1.48
N ALA A 132 -7.14 17.44 0.93
CA ALA A 132 -7.61 18.57 1.73
C ALA A 132 -8.68 18.12 2.75
N GLY A 133 -8.40 18.35 4.04
CA GLY A 133 -9.21 17.85 5.17
C GLY A 133 -8.65 16.60 5.87
N THR A 134 -7.50 16.08 5.43
CA THR A 134 -6.69 15.08 6.15
C THR A 134 -5.25 15.58 6.19
N SER A 135 -4.53 15.32 7.27
CA SER A 135 -3.17 15.76 7.45
C SER A 135 -2.23 14.58 7.70
N PRO A 136 -0.92 14.70 7.41
CA PRO A 136 0.06 13.72 7.86
C PRO A 136 0.12 13.58 9.39
N ALA A 137 -0.36 14.58 10.15
CA ALA A 137 -0.42 14.49 11.61
C ALA A 137 -1.42 13.42 12.05
N ASP A 138 -2.62 13.44 11.45
CA ASP A 138 -3.69 12.48 11.74
C ASP A 138 -3.21 11.03 11.52
N LEU A 139 -2.34 10.85 10.52
CA LEU A 139 -1.75 9.56 10.20
C LEU A 139 -0.72 9.13 11.24
N ILE A 140 0.12 10.05 11.74
CA ILE A 140 1.09 9.82 12.81
C ILE A 140 0.37 9.49 14.13
N ASP A 141 -0.72 10.18 14.43
CA ASP A 141 -1.52 9.96 15.63
C ASP A 141 -2.22 8.59 15.59
N ALA A 142 -2.61 8.13 14.40
CA ALA A 142 -3.21 6.83 14.17
C ALA A 142 -2.21 5.70 13.90
N ARG A 143 -0.90 5.93 14.06
CA ARG A 143 0.15 4.95 13.69
C ARG A 143 -0.09 3.58 14.32
N ASP A 144 -0.52 3.53 15.58
CA ASP A 144 -0.66 2.29 16.34
C ASP A 144 -1.83 1.46 15.79
N LEU A 145 -2.89 2.15 15.33
CA LEU A 145 -4.03 1.49 14.68
C LEU A 145 -3.69 1.03 13.26
N LEU A 146 -2.87 1.80 12.53
CA LEU A 146 -2.35 1.40 11.22
C LEU A 146 -1.38 0.21 11.33
N ALA A 147 -0.56 0.18 12.38
CA ALA A 147 0.30 -0.96 12.71
C ALA A 147 -0.55 -2.20 13.04
N ALA A 148 -1.58 -2.05 13.89
CA ALA A 148 -2.50 -3.14 14.21
C ALA A 148 -3.28 -3.67 12.99
N ALA A 149 -3.68 -2.79 12.06
CA ALA A 149 -4.32 -3.19 10.81
C ALA A 149 -3.35 -3.99 9.89
N CYS A 150 -2.06 -3.73 10.01
CA CYS A 150 -0.99 -4.44 9.32
C CYS A 150 -0.47 -5.59 10.18
N TRP A 151 -1.28 -6.63 10.39
CA TRP A 151 -1.04 -7.80 11.26
C TRP A 151 0.34 -8.50 11.19
N LEU A 152 1.12 -8.31 10.10
CA LEU A 152 2.46 -8.88 9.91
C LEU A 152 3.58 -7.82 9.93
N ALA A 153 3.25 -6.56 10.16
CA ALA A 153 4.23 -5.51 10.38
C ALA A 153 4.65 -5.55 11.85
N GLY A 154 5.95 -5.55 12.09
CA GLY A 154 6.49 -5.38 13.45
C GLY A 154 6.35 -3.94 13.94
N ASP A 155 6.47 -2.97 13.02
CA ASP A 155 6.32 -1.55 13.32
C ASP A 155 5.89 -0.77 12.06
N VAL A 156 5.31 0.42 12.26
CA VAL A 156 4.95 1.35 11.19
C VAL A 156 5.49 2.73 11.53
N ARG A 157 6.48 3.17 10.75
CA ARG A 157 7.06 4.51 10.86
C ARG A 157 6.38 5.44 9.87
N ILE A 158 5.92 6.59 10.35
CA ILE A 158 5.22 7.58 9.53
C ILE A 158 6.01 8.88 9.59
N THR A 159 6.43 9.36 8.43
CA THR A 159 7.18 10.61 8.28
C THR A 159 6.50 11.56 7.31
N ARG A 160 6.73 12.85 7.50
CA ARG A 160 6.23 13.88 6.57
C ARG A 160 7.19 13.98 5.39
N HIS A 161 6.64 14.14 4.18
CA HIS A 161 7.48 14.41 3.03
C HIS A 161 8.12 15.82 3.16
N PRO A 162 9.44 15.97 2.97
CA PRO A 162 10.14 17.23 3.22
C PRO A 162 9.63 18.37 2.30
N ASP A 163 9.41 18.05 1.03
CA ASP A 163 9.07 19.06 0.02
C ASP A 163 7.55 19.35 -0.09
N ARG A 164 6.69 18.52 0.52
CA ARG A 164 5.24 18.53 0.24
C ARG A 164 4.42 18.18 1.48
N ALA A 165 3.79 19.19 2.07
CA ALA A 165 2.95 19.02 3.26
C ALA A 165 1.72 18.12 3.08
N SER A 166 1.28 17.91 1.83
CA SER A 166 0.17 16.99 1.52
C SER A 166 0.61 15.53 1.36
N LEU A 167 1.92 15.23 1.41
CA LEU A 167 2.43 13.88 1.27
C LEU A 167 2.97 13.36 2.61
N ALA A 168 2.63 12.11 2.90
CA ALA A 168 3.18 11.34 4.00
C ALA A 168 3.90 10.11 3.43
N ILE A 169 4.99 9.73 4.08
CA ILE A 169 5.72 8.49 3.81
C ILE A 169 5.40 7.54 4.96
N VAL A 170 4.92 6.36 4.64
CA VAL A 170 4.60 5.31 5.60
C VAL A 170 5.51 4.12 5.31
N ASP A 171 6.43 3.88 6.23
CA ASP A 171 7.36 2.75 6.21
C ASP A 171 6.78 1.63 7.07
N VAL A 172 6.42 0.53 6.44
CA VAL A 172 5.90 -0.67 7.09
C VAL A 172 7.08 -1.62 7.29
N ILE A 173 7.46 -1.81 8.54
CA ILE A 173 8.65 -2.56 8.94
C ILE A 173 8.22 -3.99 9.25
N ARG A 174 8.75 -4.94 8.49
CA ARG A 174 8.60 -6.39 8.73
C ARG A 174 9.87 -7.01 9.27
N TYR A 175 11.01 -6.44 8.90
CA TYR A 175 12.34 -6.91 9.28
C TYR A 175 13.02 -5.82 10.10
N PRO A 176 12.78 -5.76 11.43
CA PRO A 176 13.31 -4.69 12.28
C PRO A 176 14.83 -4.63 12.24
N ASP A 177 15.51 -5.78 12.22
CA ASP A 177 16.98 -5.88 12.10
C ASP A 177 17.55 -5.18 10.86
N ARG A 178 16.72 -4.93 9.84
CA ARG A 178 17.11 -4.26 8.60
C ARG A 178 16.65 -2.80 8.54
N ALA A 179 15.78 -2.37 9.44
CA ALA A 179 15.20 -1.03 9.48
C ALA A 179 16.16 0.03 10.06
N ASP A 180 17.17 -0.39 10.81
CA ASP A 180 18.19 0.50 11.36
C ASP A 180 19.34 0.76 10.38
N ARG A 181 19.34 0.08 9.22
CA ARG A 181 20.26 0.37 8.13
C ARG A 181 19.68 1.53 7.30
N PRO A 182 20.43 2.64 7.12
CA PRO A 182 19.92 3.80 6.38
C PRO A 182 19.51 3.40 4.96
N ASP A 183 18.30 3.81 4.56
CA ASP A 183 17.79 3.60 3.22
C ASP A 183 18.71 4.30 2.21
N ARG A 184 19.25 3.55 1.25
CA ARG A 184 20.10 4.07 0.17
C ARG A 184 19.40 5.18 -0.62
N ALA A 185 18.07 5.15 -0.73
CA ALA A 185 17.29 6.18 -1.39
C ALA A 185 17.24 7.47 -0.57
N ASP A 186 17.12 7.38 0.76
CA ASP A 186 17.16 8.53 1.67
C ASP A 186 18.56 9.15 1.76
N GLU A 187 19.61 8.32 1.74
CA GLU A 187 21.00 8.78 1.70
C GLU A 187 21.28 9.55 0.40
N LYS A 188 20.89 9.01 -0.75
CA LYS A 188 21.02 9.69 -2.04
C LYS A 188 20.20 10.99 -2.10
N ARG A 189 19.04 11.05 -1.43
CA ARG A 189 18.22 12.27 -1.33
C ARG A 189 18.86 13.32 -0.42
N ARG A 190 19.42 12.91 0.72
CA ARG A 190 20.17 13.79 1.64
C ARG A 190 21.42 14.36 0.97
N SER A 191 22.17 13.57 0.21
CA SER A 191 23.30 14.05 -0.58
C SER A 191 22.88 15.01 -1.69
N ALA A 192 21.73 14.80 -2.33
CA ALA A 192 21.20 15.69 -3.36
C ALA A 192 20.66 17.03 -2.81
N VAL A 193 20.18 17.05 -1.56
CA VAL A 193 19.73 18.28 -0.88
C VAL A 193 20.94 19.05 -0.31
N GLY A 194 21.92 18.35 0.29
CA GLY A 194 23.13 18.97 0.83
C GLY A 194 24.07 19.55 -0.24
N GLY A 195 24.02 19.07 -1.48
CA GLY A 195 24.79 19.61 -2.60
C GLY A 195 24.22 20.87 -3.25
N LYS A 196 23.09 21.40 -2.77
CA LYS A 196 22.50 22.66 -3.28
C LYS A 196 22.83 23.90 -2.44
N GLU A 197 23.54 23.74 -1.32
CA GLU A 197 23.92 24.83 -0.41
C GLU A 197 25.40 25.27 -0.55
N THR A 198 26.10 24.84 -1.62
CA THR A 198 27.47 25.29 -1.94
C THR A 198 27.53 26.03 -3.27
#